data_AF-A0A4Q3VNI9-F1
#
_entry.id   AF-A0A4Q3VNI9-F1
#
_cell.length_a   1.000
_cell.length_b   1.000
_cell.length_c   1.000
_cell.angle_alpha   90.00
_cell.angle_beta   90.00
_cell.angle_gamma   90.00
#
_symmetry.space_group_name_H-M   'P 1'
#
loop_
_entity.id
_entity.type
_entity.pdbx_description
1 polymer ?
#
loop_
_entity_poly.entity_id
_entity_poly.type
_entity_poly.pdbx_seq_one_letter_code
_entity_poly.pdbx_strand_id
1 'polypeptide(L)' 'MISFYIDPSTGQMYSHKDIENYFKRLSVPPVSSYFKPLSNKRIIQYLLEEISKCYDNERNVYKRDELLYFAGMLD' A
#
# COMPACT_ATOMS: atom_id res chain seq x y z
N MET A 1 -16.37 -3.28 -4.48
CA MET A 1 -16.29 -3.42 -3.01
C MET A 1 -14.84 -3.67 -2.65
N ILE A 2 -14.32 -3.12 -1.55
CA ILE A 2 -12.98 -3.47 -1.07
C ILE A 2 -13.06 -4.92 -0.57
N SER A 3 -12.03 -5.74 -0.83
CA SER A 3 -12.00 -7.13 -0.38
C SER A 3 -11.23 -7.28 0.94
N PHE A 4 -10.17 -6.51 1.12
CA PHE A 4 -9.28 -6.52 2.27
C PHE A 4 -8.51 -5.20 2.38
N TYR A 5 -7.87 -5.00 3.51
CA TYR A 5 -6.95 -3.88 3.78
C TYR A 5 -5.56 -4.45 4.10
N ILE A 6 -4.50 -3.70 3.84
CA ILE A 6 -3.12 -4.11 4.14
C ILE A 6 -2.48 -3.02 5.00
N ASP A 7 -1.84 -3.42 6.10
CA ASP A 7 -0.91 -2.53 6.81
C ASP A 7 0.39 -2.40 6.00
N PRO A 8 0.77 -1.19 5.56
CA PRO A 8 1.98 -0.98 4.77
C PRO A 8 3.27 -1.33 5.53
N SER A 9 3.25 -1.34 6.86
CA SER A 9 4.44 -1.60 7.68
C SER A 9 4.75 -3.09 7.81
N THR A 10 3.71 -3.91 8.01
CA THR A 10 3.85 -5.35 8.30
C THR A 10 3.43 -6.24 7.14
N GLY A 11 2.68 -5.71 6.17
CA GLY A 11 2.02 -6.50 5.14
C GLY A 11 0.82 -7.30 5.64
N GLN A 12 0.41 -7.12 6.91
CA GLN A 12 -0.71 -7.85 7.49
C GLN A 12 -2.03 -7.47 6.81
N MET A 13 -2.84 -8.48 6.49
CA MET A 13 -4.17 -8.30 5.93
C MET A 13 -5.22 -8.12 7.02
N TYR A 14 -6.17 -7.21 6.78
CA TYR A 14 -7.30 -6.92 7.66
C TYR A 14 -8.63 -7.00 6.93
N SER A 15 -9.66 -7.42 7.67
CA SER A 15 -11.05 -7.42 7.21
C SER A 15 -11.72 -6.05 7.44
N HIS A 16 -12.94 -5.89 6.92
CA HIS A 16 -13.76 -4.69 7.19
C HIS A 16 -14.03 -4.50 8.68
N LYS A 17 -14.31 -5.60 9.40
CA LYS A 17 -14.57 -5.58 10.85
C LYS A 17 -13.34 -5.12 11.63
N ASP A 18 -12.14 -5.50 11.19
CA ASP A 18 -10.90 -5.08 11.85
C ASP A 18 -10.68 -3.58 11.71
N ILE A 19 -10.91 -3.03 10.51
CA ILE A 19 -10.82 -1.59 10.25
C ILE A 19 -11.88 -0.80 11.01
N GLU A 20 -13.13 -1.27 11.09
CA GLU A 20 -14.16 -0.64 11.92
C GLU A 20 -13.76 -0.58 13.40
N ASN A 21 -13.19 -1.68 13.92
CA ASN A 21 -12.70 -1.72 15.29
C ASN A 21 -11.50 -0.79 15.50
N TYR A 22 -10.63 -0.67 14.50
CA TYR A 22 -9.49 0.25 14.52
C TYR A 22 -9.95 1.71 14.64
N PHE A 23 -10.89 2.13 13.80
CA PHE A 23 -11.47 3.49 13.87
C PHE A 23 -12.16 3.77 15.20
N LYS A 24 -12.91 2.79 15.75
CA LYS A 24 -13.51 2.91 17.09
C LYS A 24 -12.47 3.14 18.18
N ARG A 25 -11.36 2.40 18.16
CA ARG A 25 -10.27 2.56 19.14
C ARG A 25 -9.62 3.94 19.06
N LEU A 26 -9.52 4.50 17.86
CA LEU A 26 -8.99 5.84 17.63
C LEU A 26 -10.00 6.96 17.89
N SER A 27 -11.29 6.63 18.15
CA SER A 27 -12.38 7.60 18.24
C SER A 27 -12.52 8.50 16.99
N VAL A 28 -12.19 7.97 15.81
CA VAL A 28 -12.27 8.68 14.52
C VAL A 28 -13.42 8.10 13.71
N PRO A 29 -14.34 8.94 13.17
CA PRO A 29 -15.40 8.45 12.30
C PRO A 29 -14.84 7.98 10.95
N PRO A 30 -15.32 6.85 10.39
CA PRO A 30 -14.94 6.43 9.06
C PRO A 30 -15.54 7.40 8.03
N VAL A 31 -14.70 8.06 7.25
CA VAL A 31 -15.11 8.90 6.11
C VAL A 31 -14.71 8.24 4.80
N SER A 32 -15.51 8.44 3.76
CA SER A 32 -15.30 7.82 2.45
C SER A 32 -13.94 8.11 1.83
N SER A 33 -13.34 9.27 2.14
CA SER A 33 -12.02 9.66 1.66
C SER A 33 -10.88 8.79 2.21
N TYR A 34 -11.08 8.06 3.31
CA TYR A 34 -10.10 7.09 3.83
C TYR A 34 -10.06 5.79 3.02
N PHE A 35 -11.09 5.52 2.22
CA PHE A 35 -11.27 4.27 1.49
C PHE A 35 -11.01 4.52 0.00
N LYS A 36 -9.81 4.21 -0.46
CA LYS A 36 -9.47 4.24 -1.88
C LYS A 36 -9.33 2.81 -2.41
N PRO A 37 -10.34 2.26 -3.10
CA PRO A 37 -10.21 0.94 -3.71
C PRO A 37 -9.16 0.98 -4.82
N LEU A 38 -8.29 -0.02 -4.83
CA LEU A 38 -7.26 -0.21 -5.86
C LEU A 38 -7.47 -1.56 -6.53
N SER A 39 -7.16 -1.64 -7.83
CA SER A 39 -7.09 -2.94 -8.53
C SER A 39 -5.87 -3.73 -8.03
N ASN A 40 -5.90 -5.05 -8.17
CA ASN A 40 -4.78 -5.91 -7.77
C ASN A 40 -3.45 -5.46 -8.40
N LYS A 41 -3.47 -5.10 -9.69
CA LYS A 41 -2.30 -4.55 -10.37
C LYS A 41 -1.82 -3.24 -9.75
N ARG A 42 -2.73 -2.30 -9.49
CA ARG A 42 -2.38 -1.01 -8.88
C ARG A 42 -1.87 -1.16 -7.45
N ILE A 43 -2.33 -2.16 -6.70
CA ILE A 43 -1.78 -2.49 -5.37
C ILE A 43 -0.31 -2.88 -5.50
N ILE A 44 0.02 -3.83 -6.38
CA ILE A 44 1.41 -4.27 -6.59
C ILE A 44 2.28 -3.11 -7.07
N GLN A 45 1.79 -2.35 -8.06
CA GLN A 45 2.49 -1.18 -8.59
C GLN A 45 2.78 -0.14 -7.50
N TYR A 46 1.79 0.19 -6.67
CA TYR A 46 1.96 1.12 -5.55
C TYR A 46 2.99 0.63 -4.54
N LEU A 47 2.97 -0.66 -4.18
CA LEU A 47 3.94 -1.22 -3.25
C LEU A 47 5.38 -1.17 -3.80
N LEU A 48 5.57 -1.46 -5.10
CA LEU A 48 6.86 -1.32 -5.76
C LEU A 48 7.35 0.14 -5.77
N GLU A 49 6.46 1.09 -6.08
CA GLU A 49 6.73 2.53 -6.04
C GLU A 49 7.17 2.96 -4.62
N GLU A 50 6.46 2.55 -3.56
CA GLU A 50 6.80 2.91 -2.18
C GLU A 50 8.11 2.27 -1.72
N ILE A 51 8.36 0.99 -2.03
CA ILE A 51 9.61 0.31 -1.66
C ILE A 51 10.80 0.96 -2.37
N SER A 52 10.63 1.42 -3.61
CA SER A 52 11.72 2.07 -4.37
C SER A 52 12.25 3.32 -3.65
N LYS A 53 11.37 4.06 -2.95
CA LYS A 53 11.73 5.28 -2.21
C LYS A 53 12.64 5.00 -1.01
N CYS A 54 12.64 3.77 -0.49
CA CYS A 54 13.52 3.35 0.60
C CYS A 54 14.98 3.14 0.17
N TYR A 55 15.26 3.12 -1.14
CA TYR A 55 16.60 3.00 -1.69
C TYR A 55 17.11 4.36 -2.17
N ASP A 56 17.47 5.21 -1.22
CA ASP A 56 17.85 6.61 -1.42
C ASP A 56 19.38 6.87 -1.48
N ASN A 57 20.19 5.82 -1.31
CA ASN A 57 21.66 5.91 -1.32
C ASN A 57 22.27 5.36 -2.62
N GLU A 58 23.42 5.91 -3.01
CA GLU A 58 24.12 5.57 -4.26
C GLU A 58 24.40 4.07 -4.43
N ARG A 59 24.68 3.35 -3.33
CA ARG A 59 24.98 1.92 -3.35
C ARG A 59 23.77 1.05 -3.72
N ASN A 60 22.55 1.55 -3.55
CA ASN A 60 21.32 0.80 -3.78
C ASN A 60 20.46 1.39 -4.92
N VAL A 61 20.98 2.35 -5.70
CA VAL A 61 20.26 2.98 -6.81
C VAL A 61 19.71 1.94 -7.80
N TYR A 62 20.48 0.88 -8.09
CA TYR A 62 20.02 -0.18 -8.99
C TYR A 62 18.73 -0.86 -8.51
N LYS A 63 18.54 -1.04 -7.19
CA LYS A 63 17.32 -1.64 -6.61
C LYS A 63 16.11 -0.74 -6.82
N ARG A 64 16.29 0.58 -6.62
CA ARG A 64 15.26 1.57 -6.89
C ARG A 64 14.84 1.50 -8.36
N ASP A 65 15.81 1.52 -9.25
CA ASP A 65 15.55 1.59 -10.69
C ASP A 65 14.89 0.30 -11.21
N GLU A 66 15.30 -0.88 -10.72
CA GLU A 66 14.63 -2.15 -11.01
C GLU A 66 13.17 -2.19 -10.50
N LEU A 67 12.91 -1.70 -9.29
CA LEU A 67 11.56 -1.64 -8.73
C LEU A 67 10.65 -0.72 -9.54
N LEU A 68 11.16 0.45 -9.95
CA LEU A 68 10.43 1.39 -10.80
C LEU A 68 10.19 0.82 -12.20
N TYR A 69 11.17 0.08 -12.75
CA TYR A 69 11.00 -0.62 -14.02
C TYR A 69 9.86 -1.65 -13.93
N PHE A 70 9.84 -2.51 -12.91
CA PHE A 70 8.76 -3.47 -12.72
C PHE A 70 7.40 -2.81 -12.46
N ALA A 71 7.38 -1.70 -11.72
CA ALA A 71 6.16 -0.92 -11.51
C ALA A 71 5.61 -0.37 -12.84
N GLY A 72 6.49 0.09 -13.74
CA GLY A 72 6.13 0.59 -15.06
C GLY A 72 5.61 -0.48 -16.04
N MET A 73 5.89 -1.77 -15.78
CA MET A 73 5.38 -2.88 -16.59
C MET A 73 3.94 -3.29 -16.22
N LEU A 74 3.40 -2.77 -15.11
CA LEU A 74 2.05 -3.07 -14.66
C LEU A 74 1.06 -2.06 -15.25
N ASP A 75 0.48 -2.39 -16.41
CA ASP A 75 -0.64 -1.67 -17.07
C ASP A 75 -1.94 -1.66 -16.25
#